data_AF-A0A8G2FXB6-F1
#
_entry.id   AF-A0A8G2FXB6-F1
#
_cell.length_a   1.000
_cell.length_b   1.000
_cell.length_c   1.000
_cell.angle_alpha   90.00
_cell.angle_beta   90.00
_cell.angle_gamma   90.00
#
_symmetry.space_group_name_H-M   'P 1'
#
loop_
_entity.id
_entity.type
_entity.pdbx_description
1 polymer ?
#
loop_
_entity_poly.entity_id
_entity_poly.type
_entity_poly.pdbx_seq_one_letter_code
_entity_poly.pdbx_strand_id
1 'polypeptide(L)'
;MDEYSYGIIIYKKDVEYEYLVLLRSEGWLDFPKGHIEKNEDEFDAAIRETFEETNIMIDKNDIEAFFSYTMNYSFNKGDEIINKHTKMFLAEYNNNEIKISKEHVSYEWLNYHELLRRLRYINQKDMVYYAEKYLTRRDAINEINMEYMKLPDMIKTWRLSRNFVPGEGNYNAEIVFVGQAPGKTEDEMKRPFVGRSGRILNSMLSMININRESVYITSVVQFYPEKNRVPDKSEIDACFPYLKRQLDVISPKIIVILGRIAAQSLLGINDIKNNHGTIINKRYFITYHPAAALRSKTVLSKMENDFIKLKNEINRIKNQ
;
A
#
# COMPACT_ATOMS: atom_id res chain seq x y z
N MET A 1 -9.73 8.35 28.19
CA MET A 1 -8.62 9.20 27.69
C MET A 1 -7.96 8.47 26.54
N ASP A 2 -7.56 9.17 25.47
CA ASP A 2 -6.87 8.54 24.35
C ASP A 2 -5.36 8.69 24.52
N GLU A 3 -4.63 7.60 24.33
CA GLU A 3 -3.16 7.55 24.33
C GLU A 3 -2.66 7.12 22.95
N TYR A 4 -1.78 7.90 22.36
CA TYR A 4 -1.18 7.62 21.06
C TYR A 4 0.28 7.19 21.24
N SER A 5 0.65 6.11 20.57
CA SER A 5 2.03 5.62 20.50
C SER A 5 2.42 5.30 19.08
N TYR A 6 3.69 5.54 18.76
CA TYR A 6 4.27 5.29 17.44
C TYR A 6 5.55 4.51 17.57
N GLY A 7 5.83 3.65 16.60
CA GLY A 7 7.01 2.81 16.61
C GLY A 7 7.35 2.27 15.23
N ILE A 8 8.51 1.62 15.12
CA ILE A 8 8.99 1.03 13.87
C ILE A 8 9.27 -0.44 14.11
N ILE A 9 8.66 -1.29 13.28
CA ILE A 9 9.07 -2.69 13.13
C ILE A 9 10.35 -2.65 12.33
N ILE A 10 11.47 -2.96 12.98
CA ILE A 10 12.76 -3.02 12.30
C ILE A 10 12.96 -4.44 11.80
N TYR A 11 13.28 -4.58 10.52
CA TYR A 11 13.62 -5.85 9.91
C TYR A 11 14.97 -5.77 9.21
N LYS A 12 15.56 -6.93 8.96
CA LYS A 12 16.66 -7.10 8.02
C LYS A 12 16.40 -8.33 7.17
N LYS A 13 17.06 -8.42 6.02
CA LYS A 13 16.94 -9.57 5.14
C LYS A 13 18.32 -10.07 4.72
N ASP A 14 18.60 -11.32 5.06
CA ASP A 14 19.70 -12.08 4.46
C ASP A 14 19.11 -13.21 3.59
N VAL A 15 18.79 -14.35 4.19
CA VAL A 15 18.07 -15.45 3.53
C VAL A 15 16.56 -15.33 3.74
N GLU A 16 16.14 -15.06 4.97
CA GLU A 16 14.74 -14.79 5.36
C GLU A 16 14.66 -13.44 6.10
N TYR A 17 13.43 -12.97 6.36
CA TYR A 17 13.24 -11.78 7.17
C TYR A 17 13.43 -12.11 8.65
N GLU A 18 14.27 -11.31 9.29
CA GLU A 18 14.41 -11.28 10.74
C GLU A 18 13.96 -9.92 11.26
N TYR A 19 13.33 -9.93 12.43
CA TYR A 19 12.81 -8.71 13.06
C TYR A 19 13.46 -8.49 14.41
N LEU A 20 13.78 -7.23 14.68
CA LEU A 20 14.30 -6.82 15.97
C LEU A 20 13.18 -6.82 17.01
N VAL A 21 13.40 -7.53 18.11
CA VAL A 21 12.54 -7.50 19.30
C VAL A 21 13.35 -7.20 20.55
N LEU A 22 12.69 -6.55 21.50
CA LEU A 22 13.27 -6.15 22.77
C LEU A 22 12.67 -6.99 23.90
N LEU A 23 13.52 -7.52 24.78
CA LEU A 23 13.09 -8.26 25.96
C LEU A 23 12.89 -7.28 27.11
N ARG A 24 11.65 -7.11 27.54
CA ARG A 24 11.33 -6.26 28.69
C ARG A 24 11.72 -6.93 30.00
N SER A 25 11.91 -6.14 31.05
CA SER A 25 12.19 -6.63 32.41
C SER A 25 11.12 -7.59 32.96
N GLU A 26 9.87 -7.47 32.50
CA GLU A 26 8.76 -8.33 32.88
C GLU A 26 8.78 -9.70 32.18
N GLY A 27 9.73 -9.95 31.27
CA GLY A 27 9.97 -11.25 30.64
C GLY A 27 9.25 -11.50 29.32
N TRP A 28 8.67 -10.47 28.70
CA TRP A 28 7.96 -10.59 27.43
C TRP A 28 8.65 -9.77 26.33
N LEU A 29 8.51 -10.22 25.08
CA LEU A 29 9.02 -9.52 23.91
C LEU A 29 8.11 -8.36 23.52
N ASP A 30 8.73 -7.27 23.06
CA ASP A 30 8.05 -6.10 22.52
C ASP A 30 8.83 -5.49 21.35
N PHE A 31 8.22 -4.52 20.69
CA PHE A 31 8.82 -3.73 19.61
C PHE A 31 9.07 -2.30 20.09
N PRO A 32 10.08 -1.59 19.53
CA PRO A 32 10.35 -0.20 19.86
C PRO A 32 9.13 0.68 19.55
N LYS A 33 8.62 1.39 20.56
CA LYS A 33 7.49 2.33 20.47
C LYS A 33 7.35 3.11 21.76
N GLY A 34 6.90 4.35 21.63
CA GLY A 34 6.48 5.14 22.79
C GLY A 34 5.52 6.24 22.42
N HIS A 35 5.33 7.18 23.35
CA HIS A 35 4.28 8.18 23.25
C HIS A 35 4.70 9.32 22.32
N ILE A 36 3.73 9.88 21.61
CA ILE A 36 3.98 11.10 20.84
C ILE A 36 4.24 12.28 21.77
N GLU A 37 5.29 13.05 21.50
CA GLU A 37 5.59 14.27 22.23
C GLU A 37 4.99 15.52 21.57
N LYS A 38 5.06 16.64 22.30
CA LYS A 38 4.53 17.91 21.83
C LYS A 38 5.33 18.39 20.61
N ASN A 39 4.61 18.69 19.53
CA ASN A 39 5.13 19.16 18.23
C ASN A 39 5.80 18.08 17.36
N GLU A 40 5.60 16.80 17.64
CA GLU A 40 6.02 15.72 16.75
C GLU A 40 4.92 15.35 15.75
N ASP A 41 5.32 14.90 14.55
CA ASP A 41 4.46 14.07 13.71
C ASP A 41 4.62 12.58 14.05
N GLU A 42 3.80 11.73 13.42
CA GLU A 42 3.81 10.29 13.68
C GLU A 42 5.13 9.59 13.32
N PHE A 43 5.85 10.08 12.30
CA PHE A 43 7.13 9.51 11.88
C PHE A 43 8.25 9.97 12.80
N ASP A 44 8.25 11.24 13.20
CA ASP A 44 9.23 11.81 14.12
C ASP A 44 9.18 11.07 15.46
N ALA A 45 7.98 10.86 16.01
CA ALA A 45 7.80 10.05 17.22
C ALA A 45 8.31 8.61 17.03
N ALA A 46 7.95 7.94 15.93
CA ALA A 46 8.40 6.57 15.68
C ALA A 46 9.93 6.44 15.57
N ILE A 47 10.58 7.39 14.90
CA ILE A 47 12.04 7.41 14.73
C ILE A 47 12.73 7.70 16.07
N ARG A 48 12.24 8.69 16.82
CA ARG A 48 12.80 9.05 18.13
C ARG A 48 12.70 7.87 19.11
N GLU A 49 11.52 7.27 19.24
CA GLU A 49 11.30 6.13 20.15
C GLU A 49 12.16 4.93 19.77
N THR A 50 12.30 4.67 18.46
CA THR A 50 13.22 3.64 17.97
C THR A 50 14.66 3.94 18.39
N PHE A 51 15.12 5.18 18.22
CA PHE A 51 16.46 5.59 18.62
C PHE A 51 16.67 5.51 20.14
N GLU A 52 15.72 5.97 20.95
CA GLU A 52 15.82 5.95 22.41
C GLU A 52 15.91 4.51 22.95
N GLU A 53 15.14 3.58 22.40
CA GLU A 53 15.11 2.20 22.86
C GLU A 53 16.26 1.33 22.34
N THR A 54 16.82 1.65 21.15
CA THR A 54 17.74 0.75 20.43
C THR A 54 19.05 1.39 19.96
N ASN A 55 19.15 2.72 20.02
CA ASN A 55 20.21 3.54 19.43
C ASN A 55 20.34 3.39 17.90
N ILE A 56 19.29 2.89 17.22
CA ILE A 56 19.23 2.80 15.76
C ILE A 56 18.74 4.13 15.21
N MET A 57 19.54 4.75 14.34
CA MET A 57 19.09 5.89 13.54
C MET A 57 18.48 5.38 12.24
N ILE A 58 17.21 5.68 12.02
CA ILE A 58 16.48 5.37 10.78
C ILE A 58 16.39 6.65 9.93
N ASP A 59 16.81 6.58 8.67
CA ASP A 59 16.49 7.62 7.70
C ASP A 59 15.02 7.45 7.27
N LYS A 60 14.28 8.55 7.10
CA LYS A 60 12.89 8.51 6.62
C LYS A 60 12.75 7.77 5.28
N ASN A 61 13.81 7.74 4.45
CA ASN A 61 13.83 7.01 3.18
C ASN A 61 13.94 5.49 3.34
N ASP A 62 14.40 4.99 4.48
CA ASP A 62 14.48 3.55 4.79
C ASP A 62 13.15 3.00 5.33
N ILE A 63 12.18 3.88 5.59
CA ILE A 63 10.83 3.51 6.01
C ILE A 63 9.99 3.13 4.79
N GLU A 64 9.30 2.00 4.89
CA GLU A 64 8.35 1.53 3.90
C GLU A 64 7.17 2.52 3.73
N ALA A 65 7.22 3.33 2.68
CA ALA A 65 6.31 4.47 2.46
C ALA A 65 4.81 4.13 2.47
N PHE A 66 4.44 2.88 2.14
CA PHE A 66 3.04 2.44 2.09
C PHE A 66 2.67 1.44 3.18
N PHE A 67 3.58 1.19 4.13
CA PHE A 67 3.30 0.34 5.27
C PHE A 67 2.90 1.17 6.49
N SER A 68 1.78 0.81 7.08
CA SER A 68 1.53 1.07 8.50
C SER A 68 0.54 0.04 9.03
N TYR A 69 0.61 -0.20 10.33
CA TYR A 69 -0.33 -1.07 11.04
C TYR A 69 -0.77 -0.41 12.34
N THR A 70 -2.08 -0.34 12.59
CA THR A 70 -2.62 0.29 13.80
C THR A 70 -3.30 -0.74 14.69
N MET A 71 -2.84 -0.84 15.93
CA MET A 71 -3.46 -1.60 17.01
C MET A 71 -4.27 -0.65 17.89
N ASN A 72 -5.53 -0.98 18.14
CA ASN A 72 -6.39 -0.24 19.06
C ASN A 72 -6.89 -1.18 20.16
N TYR A 73 -6.69 -0.81 21.42
CA TYR A 73 -7.19 -1.57 22.56
C TYR A 73 -7.46 -0.64 23.74
N SER A 74 -8.38 -1.04 24.63
CA SER A 74 -8.70 -0.26 25.83
C SER A 74 -8.33 -1.04 27.09
N PHE A 75 -7.89 -0.32 28.12
CA PHE A 75 -7.59 -0.89 29.43
C PHE A 75 -7.96 0.09 30.55
N ASN A 76 -8.17 -0.44 31.75
CA ASN A 76 -8.51 0.37 32.92
C ASN A 76 -7.23 0.82 33.62
N LYS A 77 -7.15 2.11 33.95
CA LYS A 77 -6.10 2.71 34.76
C LYS A 77 -6.75 3.45 35.93
N GLY A 78 -6.94 2.72 37.05
CA GLY A 78 -7.79 3.19 38.14
C GLY A 78 -9.26 3.22 37.69
N ASP A 79 -9.92 4.38 37.88
CA ASP A 79 -11.32 4.59 37.49
C ASP A 79 -11.48 5.07 36.03
N GLU A 80 -10.37 5.27 35.31
CA GLU A 80 -10.40 5.76 33.93
C GLU A 80 -10.19 4.64 32.90
N ILE A 81 -10.95 4.70 31.81
CA ILE A 81 -10.72 3.88 30.62
C ILE A 81 -9.75 4.62 29.70
N ILE A 82 -8.62 3.97 29.41
CA ILE A 82 -7.63 4.45 28.45
C ILE A 82 -7.85 3.73 27.13
N ASN A 83 -8.02 4.46 26.03
CA ASN A 83 -8.01 3.92 24.68
C ASN A 83 -6.64 4.13 24.08
N LYS A 84 -5.90 3.03 23.87
CA LYS A 84 -4.56 3.06 23.32
C LYS A 84 -4.59 2.83 21.82
N HIS A 85 -3.98 3.75 21.10
CA HIS A 85 -3.79 3.74 19.66
C HIS A 85 -2.30 3.61 19.39
N THR A 86 -1.85 2.45 18.92
CA THR A 86 -0.44 2.21 18.58
C THR A 86 -0.31 2.02 17.08
N LYS A 87 0.39 2.93 16.40
CA LYS A 87 0.68 2.83 14.97
C LYS A 87 2.14 2.45 14.75
N MET A 88 2.35 1.41 13.97
CA MET A 88 3.67 0.85 13.68
C MET A 88 4.00 1.03 12.21
N PHE A 89 5.18 1.56 11.94
CA PHE A 89 5.80 1.61 10.62
C PHE A 89 6.75 0.42 10.44
N LEU A 90 7.41 0.33 9.29
CA LEU A 90 8.31 -0.77 8.95
C LEU A 90 9.55 -0.19 8.27
N ALA A 91 10.74 -0.57 8.72
CA ALA A 91 11.99 -0.08 8.15
C ALA A 91 13.05 -1.18 8.10
N GLU A 92 13.88 -1.14 7.05
CA GLU A 92 15.01 -2.04 6.91
C GLU A 92 16.23 -1.49 7.67
N TYR A 93 16.95 -2.34 8.40
CA TYR A 93 18.18 -1.98 9.07
C TYR A 93 19.19 -3.13 9.02
N ASN A 94 20.23 -2.96 8.19
CA ASN A 94 21.22 -4.00 7.93
C ASN A 94 22.52 -3.88 8.75
N ASN A 95 22.61 -2.90 9.66
CA ASN A 95 23.78 -2.75 10.51
C ASN A 95 23.59 -3.53 11.84
N ASN A 96 24.69 -3.82 12.54
CA ASN A 96 24.69 -4.68 13.73
C ASN A 96 24.89 -3.90 15.04
N GLU A 97 24.90 -2.57 15.01
CA GLU A 97 25.12 -1.76 16.20
C GLU A 97 23.81 -1.43 16.91
N ILE A 98 23.44 -2.28 17.88
CA ILE A 98 22.27 -2.07 18.73
C ILE A 98 22.72 -1.86 20.17
N LYS A 99 22.22 -0.78 20.78
CA LYS A 99 22.41 -0.49 22.21
C LYS A 99 21.07 -0.23 22.83
N ILE A 100 20.63 -1.17 23.66
CA ILE A 100 19.32 -1.10 24.31
C ILE A 100 19.32 -0.10 25.47
N SER A 101 18.20 0.59 25.63
CA SER A 101 17.94 1.46 26.78
C SER A 101 17.79 0.66 28.08
N LYS A 102 17.72 1.36 29.21
CA LYS A 102 17.52 0.74 30.54
C LYS A 102 16.16 0.07 30.71
N GLU A 103 15.21 0.30 29.81
CA GLU A 103 13.87 -0.28 29.88
C GLU A 103 13.84 -1.76 29.47
N HIS A 104 14.89 -2.21 28.78
CA HIS A 104 15.02 -3.55 28.23
C HIS A 104 16.24 -4.28 28.79
N VAL A 105 16.12 -5.60 28.88
CA VAL A 105 17.16 -6.49 29.42
C VAL A 105 18.09 -7.00 28.32
N SER A 106 17.54 -7.28 27.15
CA SER A 106 18.26 -7.75 25.97
C SER A 106 17.46 -7.44 24.70
N TYR A 107 18.06 -7.73 23.55
CA TYR A 107 17.36 -7.75 22.26
C TYR A 107 17.67 -9.05 21.52
N GLU A 108 16.81 -9.40 20.57
CA GLU A 108 16.99 -10.56 19.70
C GLU A 108 16.53 -10.23 18.28
N TRP A 109 17.15 -10.88 17.31
CA TRP A 109 16.63 -10.97 15.94
C TRP A 109 15.92 -12.30 15.82
N LEU A 110 14.65 -12.28 15.45
CA LEU A 110 13.84 -13.49 15.31
C LEU A 110 13.16 -13.51 13.95
N ASN A 111 13.10 -14.69 13.34
CA ASN A 111 12.30 -14.85 12.13
C ASN A 111 10.80 -14.90 12.45
N TYR A 112 9.98 -14.84 11.40
CA TYR A 112 8.51 -14.87 11.49
C TYR A 112 7.97 -16.01 12.37
N HIS A 113 8.51 -17.22 12.21
CA HIS A 113 8.03 -18.41 12.92
C HIS A 113 8.40 -18.40 14.40
N GLU A 114 9.56 -17.87 14.76
CA GLU A 114 9.98 -17.67 16.13
C GLU A 114 9.13 -16.61 16.83
N LEU A 115 8.86 -15.49 16.16
CA LEU A 115 7.98 -14.44 16.66
C LEU A 115 6.59 -14.96 16.99
N LEU A 116 5.95 -15.70 16.08
CA LEU A 116 4.62 -16.24 16.33
C LEU A 116 4.55 -17.18 17.54
N ARG A 117 5.64 -17.91 17.81
CA ARG A 117 5.73 -18.80 18.98
C ARG A 117 5.96 -18.03 20.27
N ARG A 118 6.77 -16.97 20.24
CA ARG A 118 7.28 -16.29 21.45
C ARG A 118 6.51 -15.03 21.84
N LEU A 119 5.87 -14.35 20.88
CA LEU A 119 5.04 -13.19 21.17
C LEU A 119 3.85 -13.61 22.05
N ARG A 120 3.61 -12.82 23.09
CA ARG A 120 2.54 -13.09 24.05
C ARG A 120 1.17 -12.70 23.51
N TYR A 121 1.08 -11.54 22.88
CA TYR A 121 -0.21 -10.92 22.54
C TYR A 121 -0.59 -11.13 21.08
N ILE A 122 -1.88 -11.40 20.84
CA ILE A 122 -2.42 -11.69 19.51
C ILE A 122 -2.25 -10.51 18.55
N ASN A 123 -2.44 -9.28 19.03
CA ASN A 123 -2.28 -8.06 18.23
C ASN A 123 -0.85 -7.89 17.70
N GLN A 124 0.18 -8.24 18.48
CA GLN A 124 1.57 -8.23 18.02
C GLN A 124 1.80 -9.33 16.96
N LYS A 125 1.17 -10.51 17.11
CA LYS A 125 1.26 -11.58 16.10
C LYS A 125 0.60 -11.17 14.78
N ASP A 126 -0.57 -10.55 14.85
CA ASP A 126 -1.29 -10.05 13.68
C ASP A 126 -0.50 -8.94 12.96
N MET A 127 0.14 -8.06 13.73
CA MET A 127 1.03 -7.02 13.21
C MET A 127 2.22 -7.63 12.46
N VAL A 128 2.92 -8.59 13.06
CA VAL A 128 4.06 -9.27 12.43
C VAL A 128 3.63 -10.05 11.19
N TYR A 129 2.49 -10.76 11.24
CA TYR A 129 1.92 -11.40 10.06
C TYR A 129 1.62 -10.41 8.94
N TYR A 130 1.07 -9.23 9.27
CA TYR A 130 0.82 -8.18 8.29
C TYR A 130 2.13 -7.66 7.66
N ALA A 131 3.18 -7.46 8.46
CA ALA A 131 4.52 -7.06 7.99
C ALA A 131 5.17 -8.10 7.07
N GLU A 132 5.23 -9.37 7.51
CA GLU A 132 5.78 -10.49 6.74
C GLU A 132 5.08 -10.63 5.38
N LYS A 133 3.75 -10.58 5.39
CA LYS A 133 2.93 -10.66 4.18
C LYS A 133 3.17 -9.47 3.24
N TYR A 134 3.30 -8.26 3.80
CA TYR A 134 3.60 -7.06 3.02
C TYR A 134 4.96 -7.19 2.31
N LEU A 135 6.00 -7.56 3.04
CA LEU A 135 7.37 -7.67 2.52
C LEU A 135 7.49 -8.78 1.47
N THR A 136 6.91 -9.96 1.74
CA THR A 136 6.89 -11.07 0.78
C THR A 136 6.21 -10.67 -0.53
N ARG A 137 5.09 -9.93 -0.45
CA ARG A 137 4.38 -9.44 -1.64
C ARG A 137 5.14 -8.34 -2.36
N ARG A 138 5.77 -7.41 -1.63
CA ARG A 138 6.64 -6.38 -2.20
C ARG A 138 7.73 -7.02 -3.05
N ASP A 139 8.41 -8.01 -2.51
CA ASP A 139 9.51 -8.68 -3.20
C ASP A 139 9.02 -9.42 -4.45
N ALA A 140 7.91 -10.17 -4.36
CA ALA A 140 7.30 -10.81 -5.53
C ALA A 140 6.87 -9.79 -6.61
N ILE A 141 6.33 -8.63 -6.21
CA ILE A 141 6.01 -7.55 -7.16
C ILE A 141 7.27 -6.98 -7.79
N ASN A 142 8.33 -6.79 -7.02
CA ASN A 142 9.61 -6.29 -7.51
C ASN A 142 10.22 -7.24 -8.56
N GLU A 143 10.14 -8.56 -8.34
CA GLU A 143 10.54 -9.56 -9.33
C GLU A 143 9.75 -9.44 -10.64
N ILE A 144 8.41 -9.36 -10.54
CA ILE A 144 7.55 -9.15 -11.71
C ILE A 144 7.93 -7.85 -12.43
N ASN A 145 8.19 -6.78 -11.69
CA ASN A 145 8.57 -5.47 -12.24
C ASN A 145 9.93 -5.51 -12.95
N MET A 146 10.91 -6.24 -12.43
CA MET A 146 12.22 -6.44 -13.06
C MET A 146 12.14 -7.18 -14.40
N GLU A 147 11.20 -8.12 -14.53
CA GLU A 147 10.90 -8.74 -15.82
C GLU A 147 10.16 -7.76 -16.74
N TYR A 148 9.13 -7.08 -16.22
CA TYR A 148 8.23 -6.24 -17.01
C TYR A 148 8.96 -5.03 -17.62
N MET A 149 9.85 -4.39 -16.87
CA MET A 149 10.60 -3.22 -17.35
C MET A 149 11.43 -3.48 -18.62
N LYS A 150 11.78 -4.75 -18.89
CA LYS A 150 12.56 -5.17 -20.07
C LYS A 150 11.70 -5.37 -21.32
N LEU A 151 10.38 -5.45 -21.16
CA LEU A 151 9.46 -5.83 -22.24
C LEU A 151 9.54 -4.90 -23.47
N PRO A 152 9.52 -3.56 -23.35
CA PRO A 152 9.55 -2.69 -24.52
C PRO A 152 10.83 -2.85 -25.34
N ASP A 153 11.96 -3.21 -24.72
CA ASP A 153 13.25 -3.36 -25.40
C ASP A 153 13.28 -4.57 -26.33
N MET A 154 12.43 -5.57 -26.06
CA MET A 154 12.25 -6.74 -26.90
C MET A 154 11.42 -6.43 -28.16
N ILE A 155 10.63 -5.35 -28.16
CA ILE A 155 9.69 -5.03 -29.24
C ILE A 155 9.89 -3.57 -29.71
N LYS A 156 10.87 -3.39 -30.60
CA LYS A 156 11.32 -2.07 -31.09
C LYS A 156 10.26 -1.30 -31.91
N THR A 157 9.21 -1.95 -32.37
CA THR A 157 8.15 -1.32 -33.18
C THR A 157 7.16 -0.51 -32.36
N TRP A 158 7.09 -0.74 -31.05
CA TRP A 158 6.15 -0.04 -30.18
C TRP A 158 6.58 1.41 -29.92
N ARG A 159 5.58 2.28 -29.89
CA ARG A 159 5.74 3.71 -29.55
C ARG A 159 5.37 3.95 -28.09
N LEU A 160 6.07 3.24 -27.21
CA LEU A 160 5.99 3.37 -25.76
C LEU A 160 7.29 4.00 -25.25
N SER A 161 7.18 4.79 -24.19
CA SER A 161 8.33 5.26 -23.43
C SER A 161 9.12 4.09 -22.85
N ARG A 162 10.42 4.33 -22.60
CA ARG A 162 11.31 3.40 -21.89
C ARG A 162 11.24 3.57 -20.37
N ASN A 163 10.60 4.64 -19.90
CA ASN A 163 10.37 4.82 -18.47
C ASN A 163 9.26 3.88 -18.02
N PHE A 164 9.60 2.99 -17.10
CA PHE A 164 8.65 2.12 -16.45
C PHE A 164 7.95 2.88 -15.32
N VAL A 165 6.62 2.81 -15.29
CA VAL A 165 5.77 3.39 -14.25
C VAL A 165 5.11 2.23 -13.50
N PRO A 166 5.78 1.68 -12.46
CA PRO A 166 5.22 0.59 -11.69
C PRO A 166 3.92 1.02 -11.00
N GLY A 167 3.11 0.03 -10.60
CA GLY A 167 2.07 0.29 -9.62
C GLY A 167 2.66 0.72 -8.27
N GLU A 168 1.95 1.55 -7.53
CA GLU A 168 2.37 2.03 -6.21
C GLU A 168 1.24 1.90 -5.18
N GLY A 169 1.61 1.78 -3.90
CA GLY A 169 0.67 1.71 -2.78
C GLY A 169 0.92 0.50 -1.87
N ASN A 170 -0.05 0.17 -1.02
CA ASN A 170 0.12 -0.92 -0.06
C ASN A 170 0.08 -2.29 -0.75
N TYR A 171 1.10 -3.13 -0.57
CA TYR A 171 1.13 -4.49 -1.15
C TYR A 171 0.10 -5.45 -0.52
N ASN A 172 -0.43 -5.11 0.65
CA ASN A 172 -1.57 -5.76 1.29
C ASN A 172 -2.92 -5.10 0.96
N ALA A 173 -2.97 -4.16 0.01
CA ALA A 173 -4.19 -3.43 -0.30
C ALA A 173 -5.39 -4.36 -0.60
N GLU A 174 -6.48 -4.12 0.11
CA GLU A 174 -7.75 -4.80 -0.17
C GLU A 174 -8.44 -4.24 -1.42
N ILE A 175 -8.03 -3.05 -1.86
CA ILE A 175 -8.60 -2.34 -3.00
C ILE A 175 -7.46 -1.96 -3.94
N VAL A 176 -7.57 -2.39 -5.20
CA VAL A 176 -6.64 -1.99 -6.27
C VAL A 176 -7.39 -1.14 -7.29
N PHE A 177 -6.80 -0.01 -7.72
CA PHE A 177 -7.30 0.81 -8.83
C PHE A 177 -6.48 0.52 -10.08
N VAL A 178 -7.16 0.25 -11.20
CA VAL A 178 -6.51 -0.06 -12.48
C VAL A 178 -6.94 0.93 -13.56
N GLY A 179 -5.98 1.72 -14.01
CA GLY A 179 -6.10 2.62 -15.15
C GLY A 179 -5.75 1.98 -16.49
N GLN A 180 -5.72 2.82 -17.53
CA GLN A 180 -5.33 2.40 -18.88
C GLN A 180 -3.80 2.35 -19.03
N ALA A 181 -3.15 3.50 -18.91
CA ALA A 181 -1.73 3.69 -19.07
C ALA A 181 -1.28 5.00 -18.39
N PRO A 182 0.02 5.15 -18.07
CA PRO A 182 0.61 6.40 -17.63
C PRO A 182 0.33 7.56 -18.60
N GLY A 183 0.23 8.78 -18.07
CA GLY A 183 0.37 10.01 -18.84
C GLY A 183 1.80 10.53 -18.81
N LYS A 184 2.03 11.68 -19.43
CA LYS A 184 3.37 12.31 -19.50
C LYS A 184 3.97 12.60 -18.12
N THR A 185 3.17 13.11 -17.17
CA THR A 185 3.67 13.42 -15.82
C THR A 185 4.00 12.14 -15.05
N GLU A 186 3.19 11.10 -15.20
CA GLU A 186 3.46 9.79 -14.61
C GLU A 186 4.75 9.17 -15.15
N ASP A 187 5.02 9.34 -16.46
CA ASP A 187 6.27 8.91 -17.10
C ASP A 187 7.51 9.59 -16.50
N GLU A 188 7.45 10.93 -16.38
CA GLU A 188 8.54 11.75 -15.83
C GLU A 188 8.80 11.43 -14.36
N MET A 189 7.74 11.24 -13.58
CA MET A 189 7.82 10.99 -12.14
C MET A 189 7.97 9.51 -11.78
N LYS A 190 7.81 8.60 -12.75
CA LYS A 190 7.78 7.13 -12.57
C LYS A 190 6.78 6.67 -11.50
N ARG A 191 5.66 7.38 -11.38
CA ARG A 191 4.62 7.12 -10.38
C ARG A 191 3.23 7.20 -11.02
N PRO A 192 2.31 6.27 -10.73
CA PRO A 192 1.01 6.21 -11.37
C PRO A 192 0.06 7.28 -10.82
N PHE A 193 -0.75 7.89 -11.69
CA PHE A 193 -1.77 8.86 -11.28
C PHE A 193 -1.25 10.01 -10.39
N VAL A 194 -0.15 10.66 -10.79
CA VAL A 194 0.40 11.88 -10.14
C VAL A 194 0.09 13.16 -10.90
N GLY A 195 -0.39 13.06 -12.14
CA GLY A 195 -0.80 14.18 -12.97
C GLY A 195 -2.21 14.70 -12.67
N ARG A 196 -2.82 15.38 -13.65
CA ARG A 196 -4.14 16.02 -13.48
C ARG A 196 -5.26 15.02 -13.17
N SER A 197 -5.26 13.86 -13.83
CA SER A 197 -6.21 12.77 -13.55
C SER A 197 -5.98 12.17 -12.17
N GLY A 198 -4.72 12.12 -11.73
CA GLY A 198 -4.34 11.71 -10.38
C GLY A 198 -4.96 12.57 -9.29
N ARG A 199 -4.95 13.89 -9.45
CA ARG A 199 -5.59 14.82 -8.50
C ARG A 199 -7.10 14.57 -8.35
N ILE A 200 -7.78 14.25 -9.46
CA ILE A 200 -9.21 13.86 -9.38
C ILE A 200 -9.37 12.56 -8.63
N LEU A 201 -8.57 11.53 -8.95
CA LEU A 201 -8.63 10.25 -8.22
C LEU A 201 -8.40 10.45 -6.72
N ASN A 202 -7.39 11.24 -6.34
CA ASN A 202 -7.11 11.57 -4.94
C ASN A 202 -8.31 12.28 -4.28
N SER A 203 -8.93 13.25 -4.95
CA SER A 203 -10.13 13.92 -4.45
C SER A 203 -11.30 12.94 -4.24
N MET A 204 -11.48 11.98 -5.15
CA MET A 204 -12.52 10.95 -5.02
C MET A 204 -12.24 10.00 -3.85
N LEU A 205 -10.97 9.60 -3.65
CA LEU A 205 -10.55 8.80 -2.50
C LEU A 205 -10.78 9.53 -1.17
N SER A 206 -10.34 10.80 -1.08
CA SER A 206 -10.55 11.64 0.09
C SER A 206 -12.04 11.83 0.41
N MET A 207 -12.88 12.02 -0.62
CA MET A 207 -14.34 12.16 -0.44
C MET A 207 -14.97 10.96 0.26
N ILE A 208 -14.41 9.76 0.09
CA ILE A 208 -14.90 8.54 0.75
C ILE A 208 -14.05 8.10 1.94
N ASN A 209 -13.15 8.98 2.42
CA ASN A 209 -12.23 8.75 3.54
C ASN A 209 -11.33 7.53 3.33
N ILE A 210 -10.89 7.30 2.09
CA ILE A 210 -9.87 6.28 1.78
C ILE A 210 -8.54 7.00 1.60
N ASN A 211 -7.55 6.53 2.35
CA ASN A 211 -6.20 7.03 2.16
C ASN A 211 -5.58 6.44 0.88
N ARG A 212 -4.86 7.26 0.10
CA ARG A 212 -4.16 6.79 -1.10
C ARG A 212 -3.12 5.74 -0.75
N GLU A 213 -2.41 5.91 0.37
CA GLU A 213 -1.37 4.96 0.77
C GLU A 213 -1.93 3.61 1.23
N SER A 214 -3.23 3.48 1.52
CA SER A 214 -3.84 2.21 1.92
C SER A 214 -4.39 1.37 0.76
N VAL A 215 -4.37 1.92 -0.46
CA VAL A 215 -4.78 1.23 -1.69
C VAL A 215 -3.56 0.98 -2.56
N TYR A 216 -3.73 0.20 -3.63
CA TYR A 216 -2.69 0.04 -4.65
C TYR A 216 -3.22 0.54 -5.99
N ILE A 217 -2.42 1.31 -6.72
CA ILE A 217 -2.83 1.99 -7.95
C ILE A 217 -1.88 1.58 -9.07
N THR A 218 -2.43 1.11 -10.18
CA THR A 218 -1.66 0.64 -11.33
C THR A 218 -2.43 0.89 -12.64
N SER A 219 -1.90 0.40 -13.75
CA SER A 219 -2.50 0.48 -15.09
C SER A 219 -2.30 -0.81 -15.87
N VAL A 220 -3.15 -1.04 -16.88
CA VAL A 220 -3.04 -2.18 -17.81
C VAL A 220 -1.69 -2.20 -18.52
N VAL A 221 -1.29 -1.06 -19.08
CA VAL A 221 0.03 -0.83 -19.65
C VAL A 221 0.80 0.08 -18.69
N GLN A 222 2.02 -0.26 -18.30
CA GLN A 222 2.83 0.48 -17.32
C GLN A 222 3.95 1.33 -17.97
N PHE A 223 3.76 1.66 -19.25
CA PHE A 223 4.63 2.55 -20.02
C PHE A 223 3.79 3.62 -20.69
N TYR A 224 4.34 4.82 -20.80
CA TYR A 224 3.64 5.93 -21.45
C TYR A 224 3.52 5.74 -22.96
N PRO A 225 2.30 5.67 -23.53
CA PRO A 225 2.11 5.68 -24.97
C PRO A 225 2.27 7.10 -25.52
N GLU A 226 3.11 7.26 -26.55
CA GLU A 226 3.43 8.59 -27.12
C GLU A 226 2.19 9.45 -27.36
N LYS A 227 2.26 10.72 -26.94
CA LYS A 227 1.17 11.70 -27.06
C LYS A 227 -0.13 11.28 -26.35
N ASN A 228 -0.05 10.39 -25.37
CA ASN A 228 -1.21 9.82 -24.65
C ASN A 228 -2.21 9.10 -25.58
N ARG A 229 -1.73 8.48 -26.68
CA ARG A 229 -2.59 7.63 -27.50
C ARG A 229 -3.13 6.45 -26.67
N VAL A 230 -4.18 5.81 -27.17
CA VAL A 230 -4.62 4.53 -26.61
C VAL A 230 -3.58 3.46 -26.97
N PRO A 231 -3.11 2.64 -26.01
CA PRO A 231 -2.27 1.49 -26.34
C PRO A 231 -2.97 0.55 -27.31
N ASP A 232 -2.21 0.03 -28.26
CA ASP A 232 -2.74 -0.90 -29.26
C ASP A 232 -2.99 -2.27 -28.63
N LYS A 233 -3.84 -3.08 -29.26
CA LYS A 233 -4.18 -4.41 -28.75
C LYS A 233 -2.94 -5.27 -28.47
N SER A 234 -1.94 -5.25 -29.35
CA SER A 234 -0.69 -6.00 -29.16
C SER A 234 0.10 -5.55 -27.93
N GLU A 235 0.06 -4.25 -27.61
CA GLU A 235 0.74 -3.70 -26.43
C GLU A 235 0.00 -4.14 -25.16
N ILE A 236 -1.33 -4.04 -25.17
CA ILE A 236 -2.19 -4.51 -24.07
C ILE A 236 -2.00 -6.00 -23.82
N ASP A 237 -2.11 -6.83 -24.87
CA ASP A 237 -2.06 -8.30 -24.76
C ASP A 237 -0.72 -8.78 -24.20
N ALA A 238 0.38 -8.09 -24.53
CA ALA A 238 1.72 -8.42 -24.04
C ALA A 238 1.99 -7.87 -22.62
N CYS A 239 1.39 -6.74 -22.25
CA CYS A 239 1.53 -6.13 -20.93
C CYS A 239 0.63 -6.79 -19.86
N PHE A 240 -0.55 -7.26 -20.27
CA PHE A 240 -1.58 -7.77 -19.37
C PHE A 240 -1.15 -8.94 -18.48
N PRO A 241 -0.34 -9.92 -18.93
CA PRO A 241 0.15 -11.00 -18.07
C PRO A 241 0.89 -10.52 -16.82
N TYR A 242 1.63 -9.41 -16.91
CA TYR A 242 2.33 -8.82 -15.76
C TYR A 242 1.35 -8.21 -14.76
N LEU A 243 0.38 -7.43 -15.24
CA LEU A 243 -0.69 -6.90 -14.39
C LEU A 243 -1.45 -8.04 -13.69
N LYS A 244 -1.76 -9.12 -14.41
CA LYS A 244 -2.45 -10.27 -13.83
C LYS A 244 -1.65 -10.89 -12.68
N ARG A 245 -0.35 -11.16 -12.90
CA ARG A 245 0.55 -11.64 -11.84
C ARG A 245 0.60 -10.69 -10.64
N GLN A 246 0.68 -9.38 -10.87
CA GLN A 246 0.67 -8.39 -9.79
C GLN A 246 -0.64 -8.44 -8.99
N LEU A 247 -1.79 -8.53 -9.66
CA LEU A 247 -3.10 -8.66 -9.02
C LEU A 247 -3.25 -9.98 -8.26
N ASP A 248 -2.66 -11.06 -8.74
CA ASP A 248 -2.66 -12.36 -8.06
C ASP A 248 -1.81 -12.31 -6.76
N VAL A 249 -0.65 -11.64 -6.79
CA VAL A 249 0.20 -11.43 -5.59
C VAL A 249 -0.49 -10.56 -4.54
N ILE A 250 -1.03 -9.41 -4.94
CA ILE A 250 -1.74 -8.49 -4.03
C ILE A 250 -3.04 -9.15 -3.53
N SER A 251 -3.71 -9.92 -4.40
CA SER A 251 -4.98 -10.58 -4.16
C SER A 251 -6.02 -9.64 -3.50
N PRO A 252 -6.36 -8.52 -4.15
CA PRO A 252 -7.31 -7.55 -3.59
C PRO A 252 -8.73 -8.12 -3.55
N LYS A 253 -9.53 -7.65 -2.58
CA LYS A 253 -10.95 -7.95 -2.46
C LYS A 253 -11.76 -7.22 -3.54
N ILE A 254 -11.41 -5.96 -3.84
CA ILE A 254 -12.02 -5.15 -4.90
C ILE A 254 -10.96 -4.66 -5.89
N ILE A 255 -11.25 -4.77 -7.18
CA ILE A 255 -10.51 -4.14 -8.26
C ILE A 255 -11.40 -3.05 -8.87
N VAL A 256 -11.02 -1.79 -8.68
CA VAL A 256 -11.69 -0.62 -9.24
C VAL A 256 -11.12 -0.33 -10.62
N ILE A 257 -11.94 -0.52 -11.64
CA ILE A 257 -11.60 -0.35 -13.04
C ILE A 257 -11.92 1.07 -13.48
N LEU A 258 -10.89 1.82 -13.88
CA LEU A 258 -11.00 3.21 -14.29
C LEU A 258 -11.14 3.33 -15.81
N GLY A 259 -12.40 3.33 -16.28
CA GLY A 259 -12.76 3.60 -17.67
C GLY A 259 -12.63 2.42 -18.64
N ARG A 260 -12.91 2.72 -19.92
CA ARG A 260 -13.22 1.72 -20.95
C ARG A 260 -12.08 0.76 -21.25
N ILE A 261 -10.85 1.25 -21.42
CA ILE A 261 -9.75 0.39 -21.84
C ILE A 261 -9.38 -0.61 -20.74
N ALA A 262 -9.39 -0.19 -19.47
CA ALA A 262 -9.23 -1.09 -18.34
C ALA A 262 -10.38 -2.11 -18.27
N ALA A 263 -11.64 -1.67 -18.44
CA ALA A 263 -12.79 -2.58 -18.44
C ALA A 263 -12.75 -3.61 -19.57
N GLN A 264 -12.35 -3.18 -20.76
CA GLN A 264 -12.19 -4.06 -21.91
C GLN A 264 -11.08 -5.09 -21.67
N SER A 265 -9.95 -4.67 -21.10
CA SER A 265 -8.80 -5.55 -20.89
C SER A 265 -9.04 -6.59 -19.78
N LEU A 266 -9.67 -6.17 -18.67
CA LEU A 266 -9.91 -7.06 -17.53
C LEU A 266 -11.19 -7.91 -17.65
N LEU A 267 -12.23 -7.39 -18.31
CA LEU A 267 -13.57 -8.00 -18.29
C LEU A 267 -14.19 -8.21 -19.68
N GLY A 268 -13.54 -7.74 -20.75
CA GLY A 268 -14.15 -7.74 -22.09
C GLY A 268 -15.33 -6.76 -22.24
N ILE A 269 -15.51 -5.83 -21.29
CA ILE A 269 -16.65 -4.89 -21.27
C ILE A 269 -16.25 -3.55 -21.89
N ASN A 270 -16.99 -3.12 -22.91
CA ASN A 270 -16.77 -1.84 -23.60
C ASN A 270 -17.72 -0.72 -23.15
N ASP A 271 -18.88 -1.08 -22.60
CA ASP A 271 -19.94 -0.12 -22.29
C ASP A 271 -19.84 0.38 -20.85
N ILE A 272 -19.06 1.44 -20.65
CA ILE A 272 -18.95 2.11 -19.34
C ILE A 272 -20.26 2.80 -18.96
N LYS A 273 -21.05 3.30 -19.93
CA LYS A 273 -22.24 4.11 -19.63
C LYS A 273 -23.30 3.31 -18.88
N ASN A 274 -23.44 2.01 -19.19
CA ASN A 274 -24.43 1.16 -18.53
C ASN A 274 -23.86 0.35 -17.36
N ASN A 275 -22.53 0.21 -17.25
CA ASN A 275 -21.90 -0.60 -16.21
C ASN A 275 -21.22 0.21 -15.09
N HIS A 276 -21.04 1.53 -15.23
CA HIS A 276 -20.41 2.32 -14.17
C HIS A 276 -21.24 2.32 -12.86
N GLY A 277 -20.56 2.42 -11.73
CA GLY A 277 -21.18 2.41 -10.42
C GLY A 277 -21.76 1.06 -10.02
N THR A 278 -21.31 -0.03 -10.66
CA THR A 278 -21.73 -1.41 -10.36
C THR A 278 -20.52 -2.29 -10.05
N ILE A 279 -20.75 -3.35 -9.26
CA ILE A 279 -19.77 -4.39 -8.97
C ILE A 279 -20.12 -5.67 -9.74
N ILE A 280 -19.16 -6.16 -10.51
CA ILE A 280 -19.27 -7.38 -11.32
C ILE A 280 -18.52 -8.50 -10.62
N ASN A 281 -19.13 -9.69 -10.59
CA ASN A 281 -18.57 -10.89 -9.94
C ASN A 281 -18.12 -10.67 -8.49
N LYS A 282 -18.77 -9.73 -7.78
CA LYS A 282 -18.43 -9.30 -6.41
C LYS A 282 -16.98 -8.83 -6.22
N ARG A 283 -16.26 -8.53 -7.31
CA ARG A 283 -14.82 -8.20 -7.28
C ARG A 283 -14.47 -6.97 -8.09
N TYR A 284 -15.14 -6.72 -9.22
CA TYR A 284 -14.73 -5.68 -10.16
C TYR A 284 -15.71 -4.51 -10.13
N PHE A 285 -15.29 -3.38 -9.57
CA PHE A 285 -16.10 -2.17 -9.54
C PHE A 285 -15.74 -1.28 -10.75
N ILE A 286 -16.70 -0.92 -11.59
CA ILE A 286 -16.43 -0.11 -12.78
C ILE A 286 -16.80 1.35 -12.53
N THR A 287 -15.93 2.27 -12.94
CA THR A 287 -16.26 3.71 -13.00
C THR A 287 -15.60 4.40 -14.19
N TYR A 288 -15.85 5.70 -14.34
CA TYR A 288 -15.23 6.53 -15.36
C TYR A 288 -13.74 6.75 -15.10
N HIS A 289 -12.97 6.91 -16.17
CA HIS A 289 -11.57 7.30 -16.04
C HIS A 289 -11.49 8.76 -15.53
N PRO A 290 -10.62 9.09 -14.56
CA PRO A 290 -10.52 10.46 -14.01
C PRO A 290 -10.24 11.53 -15.08
N ALA A 291 -9.49 11.18 -16.14
CA ALA A 291 -9.25 12.09 -17.27
C ALA A 291 -10.51 12.48 -18.06
N ALA A 292 -11.56 11.66 -18.06
CA ALA A 292 -12.84 12.01 -18.66
C ALA A 292 -13.61 13.01 -17.77
N ALA A 293 -13.53 12.84 -16.44
CA ALA A 293 -14.12 13.73 -15.45
C ALA A 293 -13.54 15.16 -15.54
N LEU A 294 -12.25 15.30 -15.84
CA LEU A 294 -11.61 16.60 -16.06
C LEU A 294 -12.25 17.43 -17.19
N ARG A 295 -12.85 16.77 -18.19
CA ARG A 295 -13.40 17.43 -19.38
C ARG A 295 -14.92 17.62 -19.31
N SER A 296 -15.59 17.03 -18.32
CA SER A 296 -17.05 17.04 -18.24
C SER A 296 -17.54 17.02 -16.80
N LYS A 297 -18.20 18.11 -16.38
CA LYS A 297 -18.86 18.22 -15.07
C LYS A 297 -19.89 17.11 -14.85
N THR A 298 -20.61 16.72 -15.90
CA THR A 298 -21.57 15.61 -15.83
C THR A 298 -20.89 14.28 -15.54
N VAL A 299 -19.74 14.00 -16.17
CA VAL A 299 -18.97 12.77 -15.87
C VAL A 299 -18.38 12.81 -14.48
N LEU A 300 -17.88 13.97 -14.03
CA LEU A 300 -17.38 14.16 -12.67
C LEU A 300 -18.46 13.84 -11.64
N SER A 301 -19.66 14.42 -11.77
CA SER A 301 -20.78 14.14 -10.86
C SER A 301 -21.22 12.67 -10.86
N LYS A 302 -21.15 11.99 -12.00
CA LYS A 302 -21.39 10.53 -12.04
C LYS A 302 -20.31 9.75 -11.32
N MET A 303 -19.05 10.11 -11.51
CA MET A 303 -17.91 9.48 -10.85
C MET A 303 -17.96 9.68 -9.33
N GLU A 304 -18.37 10.87 -8.85
CA GLU A 304 -18.61 11.13 -7.43
C GLU A 304 -19.66 10.17 -6.86
N ASN A 305 -20.80 10.04 -7.54
CA ASN A 305 -21.85 9.09 -7.17
C ASN A 305 -21.36 7.63 -7.20
N ASP A 306 -20.52 7.25 -8.16
CA ASP A 306 -19.91 5.93 -8.20
C ASP A 306 -19.01 5.68 -6.98
N PHE A 307 -18.20 6.65 -6.57
CA PHE A 307 -17.33 6.48 -5.39
C PHE A 307 -18.14 6.34 -4.09
N ILE A 308 -19.28 7.02 -3.96
CA ILE A 308 -20.21 6.79 -2.84
C ILE A 308 -20.71 5.34 -2.84
N LYS A 309 -21.07 4.78 -4.00
CA LYS A 309 -21.45 3.37 -4.12
C LYS A 309 -20.28 2.42 -3.80
N LEU A 310 -19.07 2.75 -4.25
CA LEU A 310 -17.85 2.01 -3.93
C LEU A 310 -17.64 1.94 -2.42
N LYS A 311 -17.83 3.05 -1.69
CA LYS A 311 -17.77 3.07 -0.22
C LYS A 311 -18.74 2.06 0.41
N ASN A 312 -19.95 1.95 -0.12
CA ASN A 312 -20.94 0.99 0.36
C ASN A 312 -20.52 -0.46 0.10
N GLU A 313 -19.96 -0.76 -1.08
CA GLU A 313 -19.43 -2.09 -1.38
C GLU A 313 -18.24 -2.47 -0.49
N ILE A 314 -17.33 -1.51 -0.22
CA ILE A 314 -16.20 -1.72 0.70
C ILE A 314 -16.71 -2.08 2.09
N ASN A 315 -17.68 -1.31 2.62
CA ASN A 315 -18.28 -1.58 3.92
C ASN A 315 -18.96 -2.95 3.97
N ARG A 316 -19.63 -3.36 2.88
CA ARG A 316 -20.28 -4.66 2.79
C ARG A 316 -19.27 -5.81 2.91
N ILE A 317 -18.11 -5.68 2.27
CA ILE A 317 -17.05 -6.71 2.30
C ILE A 317 -16.33 -6.75 3.65
N LYS A 318 -16.19 -5.62 4.34
CA LYS A 318 -15.60 -5.59 5.70
C LYS A 318 -16.47 -6.28 6.75
N ASN A 319 -17.78 -6.37 6.50
CA ASN A 319 -18.76 -6.96 7.41
C ASN A 319 -19.08 -8.45 7.12
N GLN A 320 -18.34 -9.09 6.21
CA GLN A 320 -18.47 -10.52 5.86
C GLN A 320 -17.28 -11.30 6.39
#